data_AF-A0A1L9S4M9-F1
#
_entry.id   AF-A0A1L9S4M9-F1
#
_cell.length_a   1.000
_cell.length_b   1.000
_cell.length_c   1.000
_cell.angle_alpha   90.00
_cell.angle_beta   90.00
_cell.angle_gamma   90.00
#
_symmetry.space_group_name_H-M   'P 1'
#
loop_
_entity.id
_entity.type
_entity.pdbx_description
1 polymer ?
#
loop_
_entity_poly.entity_id
_entity_poly.type
_entity_poly.pdbx_seq_one_letter_code
_entity_poly.pdbx_strand_id
1 'polypeptide(L)' 'SCLVCRQRKVACNRRRPKCGLCAKNNLECQYVSRDRRPGLRAGFVSLLEQRLGEFNKERPGRE' A
#
# COMPACT_ATOMS: atom_id res chain seq x y z
N SER A 1 7.91 10.45 -7.98
CA SER A 1 9.13 9.98 -8.69
C SER A 1 8.86 8.57 -9.19
N CYS A 2 9.45 8.15 -10.31
CA CYS A 2 9.33 6.75 -10.76
C CYS A 2 10.06 5.79 -9.81
N LEU A 3 9.77 4.49 -9.92
CA LEU A 3 10.40 3.44 -9.12
C LEU A 3 11.92 3.47 -9.20
N VAL A 4 12.47 3.60 -10.41
CA VAL A 4 13.92 3.61 -10.65
C VAL A 4 14.61 4.77 -9.93
N CYS A 5 14.09 5.99 -10.07
CA CYS A 5 14.66 7.15 -9.39
C CYS A 5 14.52 7.05 -7.86
N ARG A 6 13.41 6.45 -7.38
CA ARG A 6 13.21 6.20 -5.95
C ARG A 6 14.23 5.20 -5.39
N GLN A 7 14.46 4.10 -6.12
CA GLN A 7 15.44 3.07 -5.75
C GLN A 7 16.87 3.62 -5.75
N ARG A 8 17.20 4.44 -6.74
CA ARG A 8 18.53 5.08 -6.87
C ARG A 8 18.71 6.35 -6.04
N LYS A 9 17.66 6.80 -5.32
CA LYS A 9 17.66 8.03 -4.51
C LYS A 9 18.10 9.28 -5.30
N VAL A 10 17.71 9.37 -6.57
CA VAL A 10 18.05 10.50 -7.45
C VAL A 10 16.82 11.34 -7.81
N ALA A 11 17.05 12.59 -8.19
CA ALA A 11 16.00 13.48 -8.65
C ALA A 11 15.32 12.94 -9.93
N CYS A 12 14.00 12.83 -9.91
CA CYS A 12 13.20 12.38 -11.06
C CYS A 12 12.62 13.60 -11.77
N ASN A 13 12.99 13.79 -13.05
CA ASN A 13 12.49 14.88 -13.90
C ASN A 13 11.06 14.65 -14.46
N ARG A 14 10.39 13.54 -14.08
CA ARG A 14 8.97 13.22 -14.33
C ARG A 14 8.45 13.36 -15.78
N ARG A 15 9.32 13.44 -16.79
CA ARG A 15 8.94 13.44 -18.21
C ARG A 15 8.22 12.14 -18.59
N ARG A 16 7.26 12.22 -19.52
CA ARG A 16 6.50 11.10 -20.09
C ARG A 16 6.97 10.87 -21.54
N PRO A 17 7.06 9.63 -22.05
CA PRO A 17 6.67 8.35 -21.42
C PRO A 17 7.67 7.80 -20.39
N LYS A 18 8.96 8.16 -20.50
CA LYS A 18 10.01 7.77 -19.55
C LYS A 18 10.69 9.02 -18.96
N CYS A 19 11.07 8.92 -17.68
CA CYS A 19 11.92 9.93 -17.05
C CYS A 19 13.24 10.07 -17.81
N GLY A 20 13.89 11.23 -17.81
CA GLY A 20 15.12 11.48 -18.58
C GLY A 20 16.28 10.56 -18.19
N LEU A 21 16.42 10.24 -16.90
CA LEU A 21 17.39 9.23 -16.44
C LEU A 21 17.06 7.84 -17.00
N CYS A 22 15.77 7.49 -16.97
CA CYS A 22 15.26 6.21 -17.41
C CYS A 22 15.40 6.05 -18.93
N ALA A 23 15.16 7.12 -19.70
CA ALA A 23 15.32 7.16 -21.14
C ALA A 23 16.79 7.05 -21.55
N LYS A 24 17.70 7.80 -20.91
CA LYS A 24 19.14 7.74 -21.18
C LYS A 24 19.75 6.37 -20.94
N ASN A 25 19.28 5.67 -19.91
CA ASN A 25 19.83 4.37 -19.52
C ASN A 25 19.02 3.18 -20.05
N ASN A 26 18.04 3.42 -20.94
CA ASN A 26 17.10 2.40 -21.44
C ASN A 26 16.42 1.57 -20.34
N LEU A 27 16.12 2.19 -19.20
CA LEU A 27 15.47 1.54 -18.07
C LEU A 27 13.95 1.59 -18.20
N GLU A 28 13.29 0.60 -17.60
CA GLU A 28 11.84 0.58 -17.48
C GLU A 28 11.37 1.65 -16.49
N CYS A 29 10.68 2.67 -17.00
CA CYS A 29 10.19 3.77 -16.19
C CYS A 29 8.77 3.49 -15.70
N GLN A 30 8.67 2.86 -14.54
CA GLN A 30 7.36 2.59 -13.93
C GLN A 30 7.04 3.60 -12.84
N TYR A 31 5.84 4.16 -12.90
CA TYR A 31 5.24 4.95 -11.83
C TYR A 31 4.17 4.08 -11.20
N VAL A 32 4.44 3.52 -10.02
CA VAL A 32 3.40 2.84 -9.25
C VAL A 32 2.50 3.87 -8.60
N SER A 33 1.23 3.83 -8.95
CA SER A 33 0.16 4.29 -8.05
C SER A 33 0.18 3.37 -6.84
N ARG A 34 -0.06 3.90 -5.63
CA ARG A 34 -0.07 3.08 -4.41
C ARG A 34 -1.35 2.23 -4.37
N ASP A 35 -1.45 1.23 -5.24
CA ASP A 35 -2.58 0.28 -5.27
C ASP A 35 -2.45 -0.82 -4.21
N ARG A 36 -1.39 -0.79 -3.40
CA ARG A 36 -1.39 -1.53 -2.14
C ARG A 36 -2.31 -0.79 -1.19
N ARG A 37 -3.59 -1.22 -1.16
CA ARG A 37 -4.42 -1.10 0.03
C ARG A 37 -3.51 -1.55 1.18
N PRO A 38 -3.06 -0.66 2.07
CA PRO A 38 -2.26 -1.08 3.20
C PRO A 38 -3.03 -2.21 3.85
N GLY A 39 -2.37 -3.36 4.04
CA GLY A 39 -3.01 -4.51 4.67
C GLY A 39 -3.67 -4.10 5.97
N LEU A 40 -4.65 -4.88 6.40
CA LEU A 40 -5.38 -4.63 7.63
C LEU A 40 -4.39 -4.37 8.78
N ARG A 41 -4.49 -3.19 9.42
CA ARG A 41 -3.51 -2.76 10.45
C ARG A 41 -3.37 -3.84 11.52
N ALA A 42 -2.13 -4.12 11.92
CA ALA A 42 -1.83 -4.95 13.07
C ALA A 42 -2.65 -4.44 14.28
N GLY A 43 -3.50 -5.31 14.84
CA GLY A 43 -4.42 -4.98 15.93
C GLY A 43 -5.90 -4.76 15.53
N PHE A 44 -6.22 -4.59 14.24
CA PHE A 44 -7.62 -4.49 13.83
C PHE A 44 -8.38 -5.82 13.99
N VAL A 45 -7.71 -6.96 13.76
CA VAL A 45 -8.27 -8.29 14.02
C VAL A 45 -8.60 -8.45 15.50
N SER A 46 -7.67 -8.09 16.39
CA SER A 46 -7.88 -8.17 17.84
C SER A 46 -9.03 -7.27 18.31
N LEU A 47 -9.17 -6.06 17.74
CA LEU A 47 -10.30 -5.18 18.02
C LEU A 47 -11.63 -5.77 17.54
N LEU A 48 -11.64 -6.40 16.37
CA LEU A 48 -12.82 -7.09 15.84
C LEU A 48 -13.23 -8.25 16.74
N GLU A 49 -12.27 -9.08 17.17
CA GLU A 49 -12.53 -10.20 18.08
C GLU A 49 -13.06 -9.74 19.43
N GLN A 50 -12.51 -8.65 19.99
CA GLN A 50 -13.02 -8.07 21.24
C GLN A 50 -14.48 -7.61 21.10
N ARG A 51 -14.82 -6.90 20.01
CA ARG A 51 -16.20 -6.46 19.77
C ARG A 51 -17.16 -7.63 19.56
N LEU A 52 -16.74 -8.66 18.83
CA LEU A 52 -17.53 -9.88 18.64
C LEU A 52 -17.75 -10.61 19.98
N GLY A 53 -16.73 -10.63 20.83
CA GLY A 53 -16.83 -11.19 22.18
C GLY A 53 -17.88 -10.47 23.04
N GLU A 54 -17.89 -9.14 23.04
CA GLU A 54 -18.90 -8.35 23.77
C GLU A 54 -20.32 -8.60 23.23
N PHE A 55 -20.50 -8.56 21.91
CA PHE A 55 -21.81 -8.78 21.28
C PHE A 55 -22.37 -10.19 21.58
N ASN A 56 -21.50 -11.20 21.61
CA ASN A 56 -21.90 -12.57 21.94
C ASN A 56 -22.26 -12.74 23.43
N LYS A 57 -21.65 -11.95 24.34
CA LYS A 57 -22.00 -11.94 25.77
C LYS A 57 -23.36 -11.30 26.04
N GLU A 58 -23.71 -10.25 25.29
CA GLU A 58 -24.99 -9.54 25.44
C GLU A 58 -26.19 -10.33 24.88
N ARG A 59 -25.94 -11.40 24.10
CA ARG A 59 -26.98 -12.29 23.56
C ARG A 59 -26.78 -13.75 23.97
N PRO A 60 -27.09 -14.13 25.22
CA PRO A 60 -27.19 -15.53 25.57
C PRO A 60 -28.50 -16.10 24.97
N GLY A 61 -28.40 -17.04 24.03
CA GLY A 61 -29.52 -17.91 23.62
C GLY A 61 -30.44 -17.39 22.52
N ARG A 62 -30.04 -17.57 21.26
CA ARG A 62 -31.01 -17.82 20.18
C ARG A 62 -30.83 -19.26 19.72
N GLU A 63 -31.29 -20.19 20.54
CA GLU A 63 -31.67 -21.55 20.16
C GLU A 63 -33.09 -21.78 20.69
#